data_AF-A0AAV6GPS5-F1
#
_entry.id   AF-A0AAV6GPS5-F1
#
_cell.length_a   1.000
_cell.length_b   1.000
_cell.length_c   1.000
_cell.angle_alpha   90.00
_cell.angle_beta   90.00
_cell.angle_gamma   90.00
#
_symmetry.space_group_name_H-M   'P 1'
#
loop_
_entity.id
_entity.type
_entity.pdbx_description
1 polymer ?
#
loop_
_entity_poly.entity_id
_entity_poly.type
_entity_poly.pdbx_seq_one_letter_code
_entity_poly.pdbx_strand_id
1 'polypeptide(L)'
;MAADIGSNLLEAVVEQDLTGPFRWTDEDTRALILWRAANVSLFTGRRNAAINGYENFISEKRLGGKDLKCPKTGVSTEGGEATAASWKWYTLMDEAIGGRPSVTPPVLIASSTRNVAVASPPSVVTPEQASTSMASTPKRRRVDVMEIFADMERKEEQLEAVLLDMQREEKEREEARLREAREAAEREERRMQLMMEREDRLIREMRESGERRDREAAAREERFLAVLERLANRL
;
A
#
# COMPACT_ATOMS: atom_id res chain seq x y z
N MET A 1 0.63 -20.26 -56.29
CA MET A 1 0.52 -18.85 -55.84
C MET A 1 -0.22 -18.89 -54.51
N ALA A 2 0.46 -19.04 -53.38
CA ALA A 2 1.47 -18.17 -52.76
C ALA A 2 0.84 -16.89 -52.19
N ALA A 3 0.96 -16.76 -50.85
CA ALA A 3 0.80 -15.58 -50.00
C ALA A 3 -0.60 -14.92 -50.00
N ASP A 4 -1.17 -14.45 -48.90
CA ASP A 4 -0.55 -13.77 -47.78
C ASP A 4 -1.52 -13.81 -46.57
N ILE A 5 -1.24 -14.68 -45.59
CA ILE A 5 -1.81 -14.59 -44.24
C ILE A 5 -0.73 -13.91 -43.43
N GLY A 6 -0.63 -12.59 -43.62
CA GLY A 6 0.37 -11.72 -43.04
C GLY A 6 -0.26 -10.80 -42.02
N SER A 7 0.00 -11.08 -40.75
CA SER A 7 0.40 -10.07 -39.77
C SER A 7 -0.59 -8.95 -39.46
N ASN A 8 -1.49 -9.23 -38.51
CA ASN A 8 -1.86 -8.20 -37.51
C ASN A 8 -1.97 -8.83 -36.10
N LEU A 9 -1.01 -9.72 -35.82
CA LEU A 9 -0.65 -10.16 -34.49
C LEU A 9 0.74 -9.59 -34.23
N LEU A 10 0.83 -8.40 -33.64
CA LEU A 10 1.94 -7.95 -32.81
C LEU A 10 1.50 -6.65 -32.09
N GLU A 11 1.39 -6.78 -30.78
CA GLU A 11 1.50 -5.69 -29.80
C GLU A 11 0.36 -4.67 -29.74
N ALA A 12 -0.83 -5.14 -29.39
CA ALA A 12 -1.61 -4.42 -28.38
C ALA A 12 -0.97 -4.67 -27.01
N VAL A 13 0.23 -4.11 -26.79
CA VAL A 13 0.72 -3.86 -25.44
C VAL A 13 -0.22 -2.79 -24.90
N VAL A 14 -1.24 -3.25 -24.17
CA VAL A 14 -1.98 -2.41 -23.24
C VAL A 14 -0.96 -2.00 -22.20
N GLU A 15 -0.20 -0.94 -22.48
CA GLU A 15 0.47 -0.15 -21.45
C GLU A 15 -0.65 0.35 -20.55
N GLN A 16 -0.88 -0.37 -19.46
CA GLN A 16 -1.71 0.14 -18.38
C GLN A 16 -1.01 1.40 -17.87
N ASP A 17 -1.70 2.53 -17.96
CA ASP A 17 -1.35 3.77 -17.26
C ASP A 17 -1.14 3.46 -15.76
N LEU A 18 0.11 3.33 -15.34
CA LEU A 18 0.51 3.08 -13.94
C LEU A 18 0.48 4.37 -13.09
N THR A 19 -0.36 5.35 -13.43
CA THR A 19 -0.46 6.66 -12.76
C THR A 19 -1.65 6.75 -11.79
N GLY A 20 -2.35 5.65 -11.53
CA GLY A 20 -3.44 5.55 -10.53
C GLY A 20 -3.15 4.55 -9.41
N PRO A 21 -3.85 4.65 -8.26
CA PRO A 21 -3.76 3.64 -7.20
C PRO A 21 -4.20 2.27 -7.75
N PHE A 22 -3.34 1.26 -7.56
CA PHE A 22 -3.60 -0.10 -8.06
C PHE A 22 -4.93 -0.63 -7.50
N ARG A 23 -5.87 -0.94 -8.40
CA ARG A 23 -7.19 -1.48 -8.06
C ARG A 23 -7.29 -2.90 -8.58
N TRP A 24 -7.47 -3.85 -7.66
CA TRP A 24 -7.74 -5.26 -7.99
C TRP A 24 -8.99 -5.40 -8.85
N THR A 25 -8.86 -6.05 -9.99
CA THR A 25 -9.94 -6.24 -10.97
C THR A 25 -10.51 -7.67 -10.91
N ASP A 26 -11.66 -7.87 -11.55
CA ASP A 26 -12.23 -9.20 -11.75
C ASP A 26 -11.28 -10.10 -12.58
N GLU A 27 -10.51 -9.51 -13.51
CA GLU A 27 -9.54 -10.25 -14.31
C GLU A 27 -8.36 -10.74 -13.47
N ASP A 28 -7.88 -9.92 -12.54
CA ASP A 28 -6.85 -10.33 -11.56
C ASP A 28 -7.34 -11.50 -10.71
N THR A 29 -8.63 -11.49 -10.35
CA THR A 29 -9.25 -12.59 -9.60
C THR A 29 -9.28 -13.88 -10.40
N ARG A 30 -9.65 -13.83 -11.70
CA ARG A 30 -9.61 -15.00 -12.60
C ARG A 30 -8.19 -15.53 -12.74
N ALA A 31 -7.25 -14.64 -13.01
CA ALA A 31 -5.84 -14.97 -13.17
C ALA A 31 -5.29 -15.64 -11.90
N LEU A 32 -5.63 -15.13 -10.71
CA LEU A 32 -5.22 -15.70 -9.44
C LEU A 32 -5.76 -17.12 -9.24
N ILE A 33 -7.04 -17.35 -9.56
CA ILE A 33 -7.66 -18.67 -9.38
C ILE A 33 -6.96 -19.72 -10.25
N LEU A 34 -6.80 -19.43 -11.54
CA LEU A 34 -6.15 -20.33 -12.48
C LEU A 34 -4.67 -20.55 -12.11
N TRP A 35 -3.97 -19.47 -11.74
CA TRP A 35 -2.57 -19.56 -11.35
C TRP A 35 -2.38 -20.39 -10.09
N ARG A 36 -3.24 -20.23 -9.08
CA ARG A 36 -3.21 -21.06 -7.87
C ARG A 36 -3.43 -22.54 -8.20
N ALA A 37 -4.38 -22.84 -9.08
CA ALA A 37 -4.65 -24.23 -9.51
C ALA A 37 -3.46 -24.85 -10.25
N ALA A 38 -2.74 -24.08 -11.07
CA ALA A 38 -1.51 -24.53 -11.70
C ALA A 38 -0.34 -24.69 -10.69
N ASN A 39 -0.32 -23.87 -9.63
CA ASN A 39 0.77 -23.79 -8.65
C ASN A 39 0.41 -24.35 -7.27
N VAL A 40 -0.41 -25.42 -7.21
CA VAL A 40 -0.86 -26.03 -5.95
C VAL A 40 0.32 -26.41 -5.02
N SER A 41 1.47 -26.76 -5.60
CA SER A 41 2.69 -27.09 -4.86
C SER A 41 3.27 -25.93 -4.03
N LEU A 42 2.92 -24.67 -4.34
CA LEU A 42 3.30 -23.51 -3.52
C LEU A 42 2.38 -23.35 -2.29
N PHE A 43 1.16 -23.89 -2.35
CA PHE A 43 0.14 -23.74 -1.32
C PHE A 43 0.08 -24.99 -0.41
N THR A 44 1.22 -25.37 0.17
CA THR A 44 1.37 -26.62 0.93
C THR A 44 0.74 -26.59 2.35
N GLY A 45 0.09 -25.50 2.74
CA GLY A 45 -0.41 -25.30 4.11
C GLY A 45 0.66 -25.10 5.18
N ARG A 46 1.95 -25.04 4.81
CA ARG A 46 3.05 -24.71 5.74
C ARG A 46 2.98 -23.23 6.13
N ARG A 47 3.63 -22.86 7.24
CA ARG A 47 3.73 -21.46 7.68
C ARG A 47 4.21 -20.59 6.52
N ASN A 48 3.48 -19.50 6.26
CA ASN A 48 3.73 -18.52 5.20
C ASN A 48 3.65 -19.06 3.76
N ALA A 49 3.32 -20.34 3.52
CA ALA A 49 3.24 -20.89 2.16
C ALA A 49 2.22 -20.14 1.28
N ALA A 50 1.05 -19.80 1.86
CA ALA A 50 0.06 -18.99 1.16
C ALA A 50 0.56 -17.57 0.86
N ILE A 51 1.21 -16.91 1.84
CA ILE A 51 1.76 -15.55 1.69
C ILE A 51 2.79 -15.54 0.55
N ASN A 52 3.76 -16.45 0.59
CA ASN A 52 4.80 -16.56 -0.44
C ASN A 52 4.19 -16.90 -1.82
N GLY A 53 3.15 -17.74 -1.85
CA GLY A 53 2.42 -18.05 -3.07
C GLY A 53 1.75 -16.81 -3.69
N TYR A 54 1.12 -15.97 -2.87
CA TYR A 54 0.53 -14.71 -3.33
C TYR A 54 1.59 -13.69 -3.77
N GLU A 55 2.71 -13.56 -3.04
CA GLU A 55 3.81 -12.68 -3.44
C GLU A 55 4.42 -13.07 -4.79
N ASN A 56 4.56 -14.38 -5.04
CA ASN A 56 5.00 -14.89 -6.33
C ASN A 56 4.02 -14.52 -7.45
N PHE A 57 2.71 -14.68 -7.21
CA PHE A 57 1.68 -14.30 -8.17
C PHE A 57 1.74 -12.80 -8.50
N ILE A 58 1.83 -11.94 -7.48
CA ILE A 58 1.91 -10.48 -7.64
C ILE A 58 3.15 -10.08 -8.43
N SER A 59 4.29 -10.72 -8.13
CA SER A 59 5.55 -10.49 -8.83
C SER A 59 5.48 -10.92 -10.29
N GLU A 60 4.91 -12.10 -10.58
CA GLU A 60 4.77 -12.63 -11.93
C GLU A 60 3.82 -11.79 -12.79
N LYS A 61 2.68 -11.39 -12.23
CA LYS A 61 1.68 -10.56 -12.92
C LYS A 61 1.98 -9.07 -12.88
N ARG A 62 3.12 -8.68 -12.29
CA ARG A 62 3.58 -7.28 -12.14
C ARG A 62 2.49 -6.37 -11.54
N LEU A 63 1.71 -6.91 -10.62
CA LEU A 63 0.63 -6.19 -9.98
C LEU A 63 1.22 -5.22 -8.94
N GLY A 64 0.93 -3.93 -9.05
CA GLY A 64 1.49 -2.88 -8.21
C GLY A 64 0.98 -2.84 -6.76
N GLY A 65 0.23 -3.85 -6.32
CA GLY A 65 -0.39 -3.91 -4.99
C GLY A 65 0.38 -4.79 -4.01
N LYS A 66 1.23 -4.19 -3.17
CA LYS A 66 1.80 -4.89 -2.00
C LYS A 66 0.82 -5.01 -0.82
N ASP A 67 -0.28 -4.25 -0.85
CA ASP A 67 -1.27 -4.18 0.23
C ASP A 67 -2.59 -4.86 -0.17
N LEU A 68 -2.61 -6.20 -0.18
CA LEU A 68 -3.89 -6.91 -0.01
C LEU A 68 -4.31 -6.76 1.46
N LYS A 69 -4.93 -5.62 1.80
CA LYS A 69 -5.59 -5.45 3.09
C LYS A 69 -6.61 -6.58 3.23
N CYS A 70 -6.45 -7.42 4.25
CA CYS A 70 -7.53 -8.33 4.64
C CYS A 70 -8.77 -7.45 4.89
N PRO A 71 -9.87 -7.59 4.13
CA PRO A 71 -11.12 -6.96 4.56
C PRO A 71 -11.38 -7.42 5.99
N LYS A 72 -11.86 -6.51 6.86
CA LYS A 72 -12.21 -6.85 8.24
C LYS A 72 -12.99 -8.15 8.22
N THR A 73 -12.40 -9.21 8.76
CA THR A 73 -13.01 -10.54 8.85
C THR A 73 -14.37 -10.35 9.51
N GLY A 74 -15.44 -10.53 8.74
CA GLY A 74 -16.77 -10.10 9.18
C GLY A 74 -17.87 -10.09 8.12
N VAL A 75 -17.58 -10.23 6.82
CA VAL A 75 -18.63 -10.63 5.87
C VAL A 75 -18.74 -12.15 5.91
N SER A 76 -19.29 -12.63 7.02
CA SER A 76 -19.83 -13.98 7.11
C SER A 76 -20.99 -14.08 6.12
N THR A 77 -21.15 -15.23 5.46
CA THR A 77 -22.32 -15.59 4.64
C THR A 77 -23.57 -15.81 5.51
N GLU A 78 -23.79 -14.95 6.51
CA GLU A 78 -24.89 -15.06 7.47
C GLU A 78 -26.18 -14.43 6.94
N GLY A 79 -26.11 -13.63 5.87
CA GLY A 79 -27.25 -13.30 5.03
C GLY A 79 -27.47 -14.41 4.02
N GLY A 80 -28.47 -15.27 4.25
CA GLY A 80 -28.73 -16.55 3.56
C GLY A 80 -29.06 -16.52 2.06
N GLU A 81 -28.39 -15.67 1.27
CA GLU A 81 -28.55 -15.55 -0.19
C GLU A 81 -27.30 -16.00 -0.97
N ALA A 82 -26.14 -16.17 -0.30
CA ALA A 82 -24.89 -16.58 -0.92
C ALA A 82 -24.68 -18.11 -0.86
N THR A 83 -25.51 -18.88 -1.58
CA THR A 83 -25.23 -20.31 -1.83
C THR A 83 -23.93 -20.44 -2.64
N ALA A 84 -23.18 -21.55 -2.51
CA ALA A 84 -22.00 -21.80 -3.37
C ALA A 84 -22.31 -21.63 -4.87
N ALA A 85 -23.54 -21.92 -5.28
CA ALA A 85 -24.05 -21.71 -6.64
C ALA A 85 -24.18 -20.23 -7.08
N SER A 86 -24.28 -19.27 -6.15
CA SER A 86 -24.39 -17.83 -6.46
C SER A 86 -23.05 -17.09 -6.42
N TRP A 87 -21.95 -17.78 -6.07
CA TRP A 87 -20.61 -17.20 -6.18
C TRP A 87 -20.19 -17.14 -7.64
N LYS A 88 -20.00 -15.93 -8.19
CA LYS A 88 -19.57 -15.72 -9.59
C LYS A 88 -18.25 -16.41 -9.96
N TRP A 89 -17.47 -16.83 -8.97
CA TRP A 89 -16.20 -17.56 -9.12
C TRP A 89 -16.32 -19.07 -8.94
N TYR A 90 -17.49 -19.60 -8.56
CA TYR A 90 -17.68 -21.02 -8.26
C TYR A 90 -17.33 -21.91 -9.45
N THR A 91 -17.95 -21.68 -10.61
CA THR A 91 -17.70 -22.49 -11.81
C THR A 91 -16.23 -22.48 -12.21
N LEU A 92 -15.59 -21.31 -12.11
CA LEU A 92 -14.18 -21.15 -12.47
C LEU A 92 -13.26 -21.87 -11.47
N MET A 93 -13.54 -21.78 -10.16
CA MET A 93 -12.81 -22.53 -9.13
C MET A 93 -13.01 -24.04 -9.25
N ASP A 94 -14.26 -24.47 -9.49
CA ASP A 94 -14.64 -25.88 -9.62
C ASP A 94 -13.96 -26.53 -10.83
N GLU A 95 -13.97 -25.83 -11.97
CA GLU A 95 -13.25 -26.23 -13.18
C GLU A 95 -11.73 -26.28 -12.95
N ALA A 96 -11.17 -25.26 -12.29
CA ALA A 96 -9.73 -25.17 -12.04
C ALA A 96 -9.22 -26.29 -11.09
N ILE A 97 -10.03 -26.71 -10.12
CA ILE A 97 -9.68 -27.80 -9.18
C ILE A 97 -10.08 -29.17 -9.75
N GLY A 98 -10.84 -29.20 -10.85
CA GLY A 98 -11.11 -30.38 -11.67
C GLY A 98 -11.81 -31.51 -10.91
N GLY A 99 -12.67 -31.16 -9.94
CA GLY A 99 -13.39 -32.13 -9.13
C GLY A 99 -12.52 -33.06 -8.26
N ARG A 100 -11.23 -32.74 -8.05
CA ARG A 100 -10.36 -33.55 -7.20
C ARG A 100 -10.74 -33.36 -5.73
N PRO A 101 -11.13 -34.42 -4.99
CA PRO A 101 -11.25 -34.31 -3.54
C PRO A 101 -9.86 -34.03 -2.96
N SER A 102 -9.63 -32.77 -2.56
CA SER A 102 -8.37 -32.31 -1.94
C SER A 102 -8.10 -32.97 -0.58
N VAL A 103 -9.08 -33.69 -0.05
CA VAL A 103 -8.99 -34.42 1.21
C VAL A 103 -9.15 -35.90 0.87
N THR A 104 -8.13 -36.71 1.17
CA THR A 104 -8.30 -38.16 1.21
C THR A 104 -9.40 -38.42 2.25
N PRO A 105 -10.56 -38.98 1.87
CA PRO A 105 -11.67 -39.11 2.80
C PRO A 105 -11.18 -39.93 4.01
N PRO A 106 -11.45 -39.50 5.25
CA PRO A 106 -11.11 -40.28 6.41
C PRO A 106 -11.74 -41.66 6.25
N VAL A 107 -10.93 -42.71 6.30
CA VAL A 107 -11.40 -44.09 6.24
C VAL A 107 -12.25 -44.32 7.48
N LEU A 108 -13.57 -44.30 7.31
CA LEU A 108 -14.51 -44.64 8.37
C LEU A 108 -14.40 -46.14 8.62
N ILE A 109 -13.63 -46.54 9.63
CA ILE A 109 -13.69 -47.91 10.15
C ILE A 109 -14.99 -47.99 10.95
N ALA A 110 -16.05 -48.47 10.30
CA ALA A 110 -17.32 -48.77 10.96
C ALA A 110 -17.10 -49.93 11.94
N SER A 111 -16.84 -49.61 13.20
CA SER A 111 -16.83 -50.61 14.28
C SER A 111 -18.27 -51.04 14.58
N SER A 112 -18.77 -51.98 13.79
CA SER A 112 -19.95 -52.78 14.14
C SER A 112 -19.77 -54.20 13.63
N THR A 113 -19.25 -55.08 14.48
CA THR A 113 -19.99 -56.24 14.99
C THR A 113 -19.25 -56.84 16.19
N ARG A 114 -20.04 -57.41 17.11
CA ARG A 114 -19.63 -58.05 18.36
C ARG A 114 -18.66 -59.22 18.12
N ASN A 115 -17.66 -59.31 19.01
CA ASN A 115 -16.95 -60.50 19.46
C ASN A 115 -16.35 -61.42 18.37
N VAL A 116 -15.01 -61.45 18.29
CA VAL A 116 -14.14 -62.65 18.43
C VAL A 116 -12.71 -62.31 17.95
N ALA A 117 -11.74 -62.63 18.82
CA ALA A 117 -10.33 -62.95 18.61
C ALA A 117 -9.37 -62.03 17.81
N VAL A 118 -8.26 -61.75 18.51
CA VAL A 118 -6.92 -61.33 18.06
C VAL A 118 -6.50 -61.93 16.72
N ALA A 119 -6.03 -61.10 15.78
CA ALA A 119 -4.98 -61.45 14.82
C ALA A 119 -4.38 -60.18 14.17
N SER A 120 -3.08 -60.00 14.31
CA SER A 120 -2.24 -59.01 13.62
C SER A 120 -2.28 -59.15 12.08
N PRO A 121 -2.06 -58.06 11.31
CA PRO A 121 -1.72 -58.16 9.90
C PRO A 121 -0.20 -58.36 9.68
N PRO A 122 0.22 -58.85 8.49
CA PRO A 122 1.34 -59.77 8.33
C PRO A 122 2.69 -59.11 8.08
N SER A 123 3.74 -59.81 8.52
CA SER A 123 5.16 -59.55 8.27
C SER A 123 5.53 -59.93 6.84
N VAL A 124 6.08 -58.99 6.07
CA VAL A 124 6.78 -59.28 4.79
C VAL A 124 8.28 -59.35 5.10
N VAL A 125 8.85 -60.53 4.91
CA VAL A 125 10.28 -60.84 5.11
C VAL A 125 10.97 -60.91 3.74
N THR A 126 12.16 -60.30 3.63
CA THR A 126 13.43 -60.78 3.03
C THR A 126 14.22 -59.65 2.32
N PRO A 127 15.55 -59.75 2.15
CA PRO A 127 16.57 -60.29 3.07
C PRO A 127 17.78 -59.35 3.27
N GLU A 128 18.55 -59.69 4.30
CA GLU A 128 19.84 -59.14 4.73
C GLU A 128 20.95 -59.31 3.67
N GLN A 129 21.71 -58.24 3.42
CA GLN A 129 23.11 -58.35 3.01
C GLN A 129 23.97 -57.53 3.96
N ALA A 130 24.93 -58.23 4.54
CA ALA A 130 25.73 -57.80 5.66
C ALA A 130 26.78 -56.75 5.28
N SER A 131 27.06 -55.90 6.28
CA SER A 131 28.36 -55.36 6.66
C SER A 131 29.13 -54.49 5.66
N THR A 132 29.36 -53.22 6.03
CA THR A 132 30.72 -52.69 6.33
C THR A 132 30.68 -51.19 6.68
N SER A 133 31.24 -50.87 7.86
CA SER A 133 32.04 -49.67 8.17
C SER A 133 31.36 -48.35 8.61
N MET A 134 31.59 -48.07 9.89
CA MET A 134 32.12 -46.82 10.48
C MET A 134 31.29 -45.54 10.39
N ALA A 135 30.61 -45.30 11.52
CA ALA A 135 30.52 -44.03 12.25
C ALA A 135 31.09 -42.76 11.58
N SER A 136 30.19 -41.82 11.29
CA SER A 136 30.41 -40.41 11.59
C SER A 136 29.06 -39.70 11.78
N THR A 137 28.53 -39.73 13.01
CA THR A 137 27.57 -38.71 13.41
C THR A 137 28.35 -37.41 13.60
N PRO A 138 27.92 -36.28 13.00
CA PRO A 138 28.51 -35.00 13.35
C PRO A 138 28.18 -34.77 14.82
N LYS A 139 29.22 -34.69 15.67
CA LYS A 139 29.10 -34.17 17.04
C LYS A 139 28.43 -32.80 16.93
N ARG A 140 27.11 -32.77 17.12
CA ARG A 140 26.40 -31.58 17.57
C ARG A 140 27.12 -31.17 18.85
N ARG A 141 27.98 -30.16 18.77
CA ARG A 141 28.31 -29.35 19.94
C ARG A 141 26.93 -29.00 20.51
N ARG A 142 26.64 -29.43 21.74
CA ARG A 142 25.47 -28.95 22.46
C ARG A 142 25.67 -27.44 22.54
N VAL A 143 25.08 -26.70 21.59
CA VAL A 143 24.97 -25.25 21.70
C VAL A 143 24.08 -25.06 22.91
N ASP A 144 24.60 -24.34 23.90
CA ASP A 144 23.87 -24.12 25.14
C ASP A 144 22.64 -23.29 24.79
N VAL A 145 21.46 -23.84 25.06
CA VAL A 145 20.19 -23.21 24.71
C VAL A 145 20.08 -21.84 25.40
N MET A 146 20.69 -21.68 26.58
CA MET A 146 20.77 -20.39 27.28
C MET A 146 21.59 -19.35 26.53
N GLU A 147 22.67 -19.73 25.83
CA GLU A 147 23.51 -18.81 25.07
C GLU A 147 22.76 -18.26 23.84
N ILE A 148 21.91 -19.10 23.22
CA ILE A 148 21.05 -18.68 22.10
C ILE A 148 20.01 -17.65 22.57
N PHE A 149 19.41 -17.85 23.75
CA PHE A 149 18.45 -16.89 24.30
C PHE A 149 19.14 -15.57 24.66
N ALA A 150 20.32 -15.61 25.28
CA ALA A 150 21.08 -14.40 25.59
C ALA A 150 21.54 -13.65 24.33
N ASP A 151 21.92 -14.36 23.26
CA ASP A 151 22.26 -13.73 21.98
C ASP A 151 21.04 -13.13 21.26
N MET A 152 19.86 -13.70 21.47
CA MET A 152 18.61 -13.17 20.93
C MET A 152 18.19 -11.90 21.66
N GLU A 153 18.27 -11.87 23.00
CA GLU A 153 18.02 -10.66 23.81
C GLU A 153 18.99 -9.53 23.44
N ARG A 154 20.30 -9.81 23.33
CA ARG A 154 21.28 -8.80 22.88
C ARG A 154 20.98 -8.26 21.48
N LYS A 155 20.50 -9.11 20.57
CA LYS A 155 20.11 -8.67 19.21
C LYS A 155 18.83 -7.83 19.23
N GLU A 156 17.89 -8.16 20.10
CA GLU A 156 16.67 -7.40 20.30
C GLU A 156 16.99 -6.01 20.88
N GLU A 157 17.83 -5.94 21.91
CA GLU A 157 18.34 -4.69 22.49
C GLU A 157 19.10 -3.85 21.46
N GLN A 158 19.93 -4.48 20.62
CA GLN A 158 20.65 -3.79 19.54
C GLN A 158 19.69 -3.23 18.49
N LEU A 159 18.66 -4.00 18.11
CA LEU A 159 17.67 -3.56 17.14
C LEU A 159 16.83 -2.41 17.70
N GLU A 160 16.45 -2.49 18.98
CA GLU A 160 15.69 -1.47 19.67
C GLU A 160 16.51 -0.18 19.83
N ALA A 161 17.79 -0.28 20.16
CA ALA A 161 18.70 0.87 20.21
C ALA A 161 18.83 1.56 18.84
N VAL A 162 18.99 0.79 17.76
CA VAL A 162 19.05 1.33 16.40
C VAL A 162 17.74 2.01 16.01
N LEU A 163 16.59 1.43 16.35
CA LEU A 163 15.28 2.03 16.09
C LEU A 163 15.08 3.34 16.87
N LEU A 164 15.51 3.39 18.13
CA LEU A 164 15.41 4.59 18.95
C LEU A 164 16.30 5.71 18.43
N ASP A 165 17.52 5.41 18.00
CA ASP A 165 18.40 6.41 17.40
C ASP A 165 17.84 6.91 16.05
N MET A 166 17.26 6.01 15.25
CA MET A 166 16.59 6.40 14.01
C MET A 166 15.38 7.32 14.26
N GLN A 167 14.59 7.04 15.31
CA GLN A 167 13.45 7.89 15.72
C GLN A 167 13.89 9.25 16.25
N ARG A 168 14.98 9.30 17.03
CA ARG A 168 15.56 10.56 17.50
C ARG A 168 16.02 11.41 16.34
N GLU A 169 16.71 10.80 15.38
CA GLU A 169 17.22 11.50 14.20
C GLU A 169 16.07 12.02 13.32
N GLU A 170 15.00 11.24 13.14
CA GLU A 170 13.79 11.73 12.46
C GLU A 170 13.16 12.92 13.19
N LYS A 171 13.05 12.83 14.52
CA LYS A 171 12.49 13.92 15.32
C LYS A 171 13.36 15.19 15.23
N GLU A 172 14.67 15.06 15.27
CA GLU A 172 15.59 16.19 15.10
C GLU A 172 15.47 16.80 13.70
N ARG A 173 15.37 15.97 12.66
CA ARG A 173 15.14 16.45 11.28
C ARG A 173 13.81 17.17 11.15
N GLU A 174 12.76 16.66 11.78
CA GLU A 174 11.44 17.29 11.78
C GLU A 174 11.47 18.63 12.52
N GLU A 175 12.06 18.66 13.72
CA GLU A 175 12.22 19.88 14.52
C GLU A 175 13.06 20.93 13.78
N ALA A 176 14.12 20.51 13.07
CA ALA A 176 14.93 21.39 12.23
C ALA A 176 14.11 21.99 11.07
N ARG A 177 13.32 21.17 10.37
CA ARG A 177 12.43 21.65 9.30
C ARG A 177 11.38 22.63 9.84
N LEU A 178 10.81 22.32 11.00
CA LEU A 178 9.81 23.19 11.63
C LEU A 178 10.43 24.53 12.04
N ARG A 179 11.66 24.50 12.58
CA ARG A 179 12.39 25.72 12.93
C ARG A 179 12.70 26.57 11.70
N GLU A 180 13.21 25.96 10.64
CA GLU A 180 13.49 26.66 9.38
C GLU A 180 12.21 27.26 8.77
N ALA A 181 11.10 26.51 8.79
CA ALA A 181 9.80 26.98 8.32
C ALA A 181 9.29 28.17 9.13
N ARG A 182 9.44 28.17 10.46
CA ARG A 182 9.09 29.32 11.31
C ARG A 182 9.94 30.55 10.99
N GLU A 183 11.25 30.38 10.85
CA GLU A 183 12.15 31.47 10.50
C GLU A 183 11.87 32.01 9.07
N ALA A 184 11.46 31.14 8.15
CA ALA A 184 11.04 31.52 6.80
C ALA A 184 9.72 32.30 6.81
N ALA A 185 8.74 31.84 7.58
CA ALA A 185 7.46 32.53 7.75
C ALA A 185 7.67 33.93 8.38
N GLU A 186 8.54 34.05 9.40
CA GLU A 186 8.85 35.35 10.00
C GLU A 186 9.55 36.29 9.00
N ARG A 187 10.48 35.76 8.18
CA ARG A 187 11.13 36.53 7.10
C ARG A 187 10.11 37.00 6.06
N GLU A 188 9.15 36.17 5.71
CA GLU A 188 8.08 36.51 4.77
C GLU A 188 7.12 37.54 5.37
N GLU A 189 6.73 37.39 6.63
CA GLU A 189 5.90 38.35 7.34
C GLU A 189 6.55 39.74 7.36
N ARG A 190 7.85 39.82 7.67
CA ARG A 190 8.58 41.10 7.59
C ARG A 190 8.58 41.71 6.19
N ARG A 191 8.68 40.87 5.14
CA ARG A 191 8.57 41.35 3.74
C ARG A 191 7.19 41.88 3.43
N MET A 192 6.14 41.19 3.88
CA MET A 192 4.76 41.62 3.72
C MET A 192 4.50 42.92 4.48
N GLN A 193 4.98 43.05 5.71
CA GLN A 193 4.86 44.28 6.50
C GLN A 193 5.51 45.47 5.80
N LEU A 194 6.71 45.31 5.24
CA LEU A 194 7.37 46.37 4.47
C LEU A 194 6.61 46.72 3.18
N MET A 195 6.00 45.74 2.51
CA MET A 195 5.14 45.98 1.36
C MET A 195 3.87 46.74 1.74
N MET A 196 3.20 46.33 2.81
CA MET A 196 2.02 47.01 3.37
C MET A 196 2.35 48.45 3.77
N GLU A 197 3.49 48.69 4.43
CA GLU A 197 3.90 50.05 4.82
C GLU A 197 4.17 50.95 3.61
N ARG A 198 4.76 50.39 2.54
CA ARG A 198 4.94 51.09 1.26
C ARG A 198 3.60 51.43 0.62
N GLU A 199 2.67 50.48 0.60
CA GLU A 199 1.34 50.66 0.05
C GLU A 199 0.56 51.73 0.83
N ASP A 200 0.59 51.68 2.16
CA ASP A 200 -0.02 52.70 3.04
C ASP A 200 0.56 54.10 2.82
N ARG A 201 1.86 54.19 2.51
CA ARG A 201 2.48 55.46 2.15
C ARG A 201 1.94 55.97 0.82
N LEU A 202 1.87 55.12 -0.20
CA LEU A 202 1.32 55.48 -1.51
C LEU A 202 -0.16 55.89 -1.41
N ILE A 203 -0.97 55.17 -0.64
CA ILE A 203 -2.38 55.51 -0.42
C ILE A 203 -2.51 56.88 0.24
N ARG A 204 -1.69 57.18 1.26
CA ARG A 204 -1.66 58.49 1.90
C ARG A 204 -1.26 59.60 0.93
N GLU A 205 -0.19 59.41 0.16
CA GLU A 205 0.26 60.38 -0.84
C GLU A 205 -0.80 60.62 -1.92
N MET A 206 -1.46 59.56 -2.40
CA MET A 206 -2.54 59.64 -3.38
C MET A 206 -3.74 60.41 -2.84
N ARG A 207 -4.11 60.16 -1.58
CA ARG A 207 -5.19 60.89 -0.89
C ARG A 207 -4.83 62.37 -0.73
N GLU A 208 -3.64 62.69 -0.24
CA GLU A 208 -3.18 64.07 -0.08
C GLU A 208 -3.11 64.81 -1.42
N SER A 209 -2.62 64.15 -2.46
CA SER A 209 -2.59 64.69 -3.83
C SER A 209 -3.99 64.89 -4.41
N GLY A 210 -4.94 64.00 -4.09
CA GLY A 210 -6.37 64.20 -4.36
C GLY A 210 -6.89 65.46 -3.69
N GLU A 211 -6.74 65.56 -2.37
CA GLU A 211 -7.22 66.72 -1.60
C GLU A 211 -6.58 68.04 -2.03
N ARG A 212 -5.31 68.04 -2.46
CA ARG A 212 -4.66 69.24 -3.04
C ARG A 212 -5.36 69.69 -4.32
N ARG A 213 -5.64 68.75 -5.23
CA ARG A 213 -6.36 69.04 -6.48
C ARG A 213 -7.77 69.55 -6.20
N ASP A 214 -8.47 68.96 -5.23
CA ASP A 214 -9.81 69.39 -4.83
C ASP A 214 -9.81 70.80 -4.24
N ARG A 215 -8.83 71.12 -3.38
CA ARG A 215 -8.66 72.49 -2.84
C ARG A 215 -8.34 73.50 -3.94
N GLU A 216 -7.48 73.15 -4.88
CA GLU A 216 -7.17 74.01 -6.02
C GLU A 216 -8.38 74.21 -6.94
N ALA A 217 -9.17 73.16 -7.18
CA ALA A 217 -10.41 73.24 -7.93
C ALA A 217 -11.44 74.14 -7.23
N ALA A 218 -11.65 73.94 -5.93
CA ALA A 218 -12.54 74.77 -5.13
C ALA A 218 -12.09 76.25 -5.12
N ALA A 219 -10.79 76.52 -5.00
CA ALA A 219 -10.27 77.89 -5.07
C ALA A 219 -10.42 78.52 -6.48
N ARG A 220 -10.32 77.72 -7.56
CA ARG A 220 -10.59 78.19 -8.93
C ARG A 220 -12.06 78.52 -9.11
N GLU A 221 -12.95 77.65 -8.61
CA GLU A 221 -14.39 77.86 -8.62
C GLU A 221 -14.79 79.10 -7.82
N GLU A 222 -14.25 79.28 -6.61
CA GLU A 222 -14.50 80.47 -5.78
C GLU A 222 -14.08 81.76 -6.50
N ARG A 223 -12.89 81.78 -7.10
CA ARG A 223 -12.40 82.92 -7.90
C ARG A 223 -13.32 83.21 -9.09
N PHE A 224 -13.79 82.16 -9.76
CA PHE A 224 -14.71 82.29 -10.89
C PHE A 224 -16.06 82.87 -10.45
N LEU A 225 -16.64 82.35 -9.36
CA LEU A 225 -17.88 82.86 -8.78
C LEU A 225 -17.76 84.32 -8.35
N ALA A 226 -16.64 84.71 -7.73
CA ALA A 226 -16.39 86.10 -7.34
C ALA A 226 -16.32 87.06 -8.53
N VAL A 227 -15.82 86.61 -9.69
CA VAL A 227 -15.85 87.40 -10.93
C VAL A 227 -17.28 87.55 -11.45
N LEU A 228 -18.05 86.46 -11.46
CA LEU A 228 -19.46 86.51 -11.88
C LEU A 228 -20.30 87.44 -11.00
N GLU A 229 -20.10 87.40 -9.68
CA GLU A 229 -20.77 88.29 -8.73
C GLU A 229 -20.46 89.76 -9.01
N ARG A 230 -19.19 90.11 -9.28
CA ARG A 230 -18.79 91.47 -9.65
C ARG A 230 -19.40 91.95 -10.96
N LEU A 231 -19.62 91.05 -11.92
CA LEU A 231 -20.28 91.36 -13.19
C LEU A 231 -21.78 91.55 -12.99
N ALA A 232 -22.43 90.69 -12.20
CA ALA A 232 -23.84 90.79 -11.87
C ALA A 232 -24.17 92.08 -11.12
N ASN A 233 -23.32 92.52 -10.20
CA ASN A 233 -23.50 93.77 -9.43
C ASN A 233 -23.21 95.06 -10.24
N ARG A 234 -22.75 94.96 -11.50
CA ARG A 234 -22.52 96.11 -12.39
C ARG A 234 -23.62 96.32 -13.45
N LEU A 235 -24.56 95.39 -13.56
CA LEU A 235 -25.76 95.50 -14.38
C LEU A 235 -26.92 96.04 -13.54
#